data_AF-A0A9D6T6Z7-F1
#
_entry.id   AF-A0A9D6T6Z7-F1
#
_cell.length_a   1.000
_cell.length_b   1.000
_cell.length_c   1.000
_cell.angle_alpha   90.00
_cell.angle_beta   90.00
_cell.angle_gamma   90.00
#
_symmetry.space_group_name_H-M   'P 1'
#
loop_
_entity.id
_entity.type
_entity.pdbx_description
1 polymer ?
#
loop_
_entity_poly.entity_id
_entity_poly.type
_entity_poly.pdbx_seq_one_letter_code
_entity_poly.pdbx_strand_id
1 'polypeptide(L)'
;MVVVWTEYLKHRARVRGFDLAGIEEIVRFSDERYFDTASQRRVAIGKHGRRLVMIPYEQAGDTLTPITIHATTRQQTNLRVRVGRYQP
;
A
#
# COMPACT_ATOMS: atom_id res chain seq x y z
N MET A 1 2.11 16.97 1.09
CA MET A 1 2.66 15.60 1.22
C MET A 1 3.77 15.28 0.20
N VAL A 2 4.89 14.75 0.66
CA VAL A 2 6.05 14.27 -0.13
C VAL A 2 6.11 12.75 -0.02
N VAL A 3 6.37 12.04 -1.12
CA VAL A 3 6.63 10.58 -1.08
C VAL A 3 8.12 10.31 -1.03
N VAL A 4 8.55 9.53 -0.04
CA VAL A 4 9.95 9.11 0.14
C VAL A 4 10.07 7.63 -0.16
N TRP A 5 10.91 7.31 -1.15
CA TRP A 5 11.10 5.95 -1.64
C TRP A 5 12.29 5.27 -0.96
N THR A 6 12.05 4.16 -0.27
CA THR A 6 13.14 3.31 0.23
C THR A 6 13.75 2.50 -0.91
N GLU A 7 15.05 2.19 -0.82
CA GLU A 7 15.71 1.30 -1.80
C GLU A 7 15.06 -0.09 -1.83
N TYR A 8 14.59 -0.57 -0.68
CA TYR A 8 13.81 -1.80 -0.60
C TYR A 8 12.54 -1.74 -1.44
N LEU A 9 11.73 -0.68 -1.31
CA LEU A 9 10.51 -0.51 -2.10
C LEU A 9 10.82 -0.39 -3.59
N LYS A 10 11.82 0.40 -3.99
CA LYS A 10 12.25 0.53 -5.39
C LYS A 10 12.64 -0.82 -5.97
N HIS A 11 13.42 -1.60 -5.23
CA HIS A 11 13.78 -2.95 -5.62
C HIS A 11 12.55 -3.86 -5.77
N ARG A 12 11.63 -3.88 -4.80
CA ARG A 12 10.42 -4.71 -4.85
C ARG A 12 9.48 -4.30 -5.99
N ALA A 13 9.32 -3.01 -6.26
CA ALA A 13 8.51 -2.49 -7.36
C ALA A 13 9.06 -2.97 -8.70
N ARG A 14 10.38 -2.82 -8.92
CA ARG A 14 11.07 -3.32 -10.13
C ARG A 14 10.90 -4.82 -10.32
N VAL A 15 11.17 -5.62 -9.29
CA VAL A 15 11.07 -7.10 -9.36
C VAL A 15 9.64 -7.58 -9.60
N ARG A 16 8.63 -6.86 -9.10
CA ARG A 16 7.20 -7.23 -9.26
C ARG A 16 6.52 -6.57 -10.47
N GLY A 17 7.26 -5.76 -11.23
CA GLY A 17 6.77 -5.05 -12.41
C GLY A 17 5.71 -4.00 -12.08
N PHE A 18 5.94 -3.19 -11.04
CA PHE A 18 5.13 -2.01 -10.71
C PHE A 18 5.98 -0.75 -10.92
N ASP A 19 5.43 0.26 -11.58
CA ASP A 19 6.09 1.57 -11.69
C ASP A 19 5.80 2.43 -10.45
N LEU A 20 6.73 3.32 -10.12
CA LEU A 20 6.63 4.15 -8.92
C LEU A 20 5.51 5.20 -9.00
N ALA A 21 5.17 5.68 -10.20
CA ALA A 21 4.13 6.69 -10.38
C ALA A 21 2.75 6.17 -9.98
N GLY A 22 2.40 4.94 -10.39
CA GLY A 22 1.15 4.30 -9.97
C GLY A 22 1.14 3.94 -8.48
N ILE A 23 2.30 3.62 -7.88
CA ILE A 23 2.40 3.42 -6.42
C ILE A 23 2.12 4.75 -5.70
N GLU A 24 2.69 5.85 -6.20
CA GLU A 24 2.52 7.18 -5.65
C GLU A 24 1.06 7.62 -5.68
N GLU A 25 0.40 7.45 -6.84
CA GLU A 25 -1.01 7.76 -7.03
C GLU A 25 -1.88 7.05 -5.98
N ILE A 26 -1.69 5.75 -5.80
CA ILE A 26 -2.47 4.95 -4.85
C ILE A 26 -2.21 5.41 -3.40
N VAL A 27 -0.94 5.62 -3.03
CA VAL A 27 -0.58 6.03 -1.66
C VAL A 27 -1.13 7.42 -1.33
N ARG A 28 -1.16 8.33 -2.30
CA ARG A 28 -1.69 9.69 -2.12
C ARG A 28 -3.21 9.74 -2.13
N PHE A 29 -3.86 9.02 -3.04
CA PHE A 29 -5.25 9.30 -3.41
C PHE A 29 -6.21 8.13 -3.28
N SER A 30 -5.76 6.93 -2.89
CA SER A 30 -6.72 5.84 -2.69
C SER A 30 -7.74 6.16 -1.59
N ASP A 31 -9.01 5.90 -1.88
CA ASP A 31 -10.12 5.97 -0.92
C ASP A 31 -10.19 4.74 -0.01
N GLU A 32 -9.59 3.62 -0.40
CA GLU A 32 -9.63 2.38 0.36
C GLU A 32 -8.34 2.23 1.18
N ARG A 33 -8.44 2.56 2.46
CA ARG A 33 -7.32 2.53 3.40
C ARG A 33 -7.69 1.76 4.65
N TYR A 34 -6.67 1.18 5.27
CA TYR A 34 -6.79 0.47 6.52
C TYR A 34 -5.57 0.72 7.40
N PHE A 35 -5.72 0.52 8.70
CA PHE A 35 -4.65 0.26 9.64
C PHE A 35 -4.48 -1.26 9.81
N ASP A 36 -3.28 -1.77 9.52
CA ASP A 36 -2.93 -3.19 9.74
C ASP A 36 -2.44 -3.38 11.17
N THR A 37 -3.28 -3.96 12.02
CA THR A 37 -2.99 -4.16 13.45
C THR A 37 -1.80 -5.10 13.68
N ALA A 38 -1.49 -5.99 12.73
CA ALA A 38 -0.35 -6.90 12.84
C ALA A 38 0.99 -6.22 12.53
N SER A 39 1.02 -5.25 11.61
CA SER A 39 2.25 -4.56 11.22
C SER A 39 2.37 -3.13 11.75
N GLN A 40 1.32 -2.64 12.42
CA GLN A 40 1.20 -1.28 12.96
C GLN A 40 1.44 -0.20 11.89
N ARG A 41 0.91 -0.42 10.68
CA ARG A 41 1.10 0.46 9.53
C ARG A 41 -0.21 0.77 8.83
N ARG A 42 -0.26 1.93 8.19
CA ARG A 42 -1.33 2.26 7.25
C ARG A 42 -1.14 1.43 5.98
N VAL A 43 -2.24 1.07 5.34
CA VAL A 43 -2.26 0.30 4.10
C VAL A 43 -3.21 1.01 3.15
N ALA A 44 -2.73 1.34 1.95
CA ALA A 44 -3.57 1.79 0.85
C ALA A 44 -3.86 0.61 -0.08
N ILE A 45 -5.11 0.43 -0.49
CA ILE A 45 -5.52 -0.54 -1.49
C ILE A 45 -5.87 0.20 -2.77
N GLY A 46 -5.34 -0.20 -3.92
CA GLY A 46 -5.63 0.50 -5.18
C GLY A 46 -5.40 -0.37 -6.40
N LYS A 47 -5.82 0.13 -7.56
CA LYS A 47 -5.55 -0.54 -8.84
C LYS A 47 -4.26 0.00 -9.44
N HIS A 48 -3.36 -0.90 -9.78
CA HIS A 48 -2.18 -0.62 -10.60
C HIS A 48 -2.34 -1.37 -11.93
N GLY A 49 -2.73 -0.64 -12.98
CA GLY A 49 -3.23 -1.23 -14.22
C GLY A 49 -4.41 -2.19 -13.96
N ARG A 50 -4.25 -3.46 -14.30
CA ARG A 50 -5.28 -4.51 -14.10
C ARG A 50 -5.19 -5.22 -12.75
N ARG A 51 -4.18 -4.92 -11.92
CA ARG A 51 -3.91 -5.62 -10.67
C ARG A 51 -4.41 -4.79 -9.48
N LEU A 52 -5.14 -5.42 -8.56
CA LEU A 52 -5.38 -4.82 -7.25
C LEU A 52 -4.12 -4.99 -6.41
N VAL A 53 -3.67 -3.93 -5.76
CA VAL A 53 -2.45 -3.92 -4.96
C VAL A 53 -2.73 -3.39 -3.57
N MET A 54 -1.92 -3.84 -2.63
CA MET A 54 -1.84 -3.33 -1.27
C MET A 54 -0.46 -2.73 -1.03
N ILE A 55 -0.44 -1.52 -0.48
CA ILE A 55 0.78 -0.76 -0.23
C ILE A 55 0.78 -0.32 1.22
N PRO A 56 1.50 -1.03 2.12
CA PRO A 56 1.79 -0.55 3.45
C PRO A 56 2.67 0.69 3.38
N TYR A 57 2.34 1.72 4.16
CA TYR A 57 3.09 2.96 4.24
C TYR A 57 3.11 3.51 5.66
N GLU A 58 4.17 4.25 5.96
CA GLU A 58 4.28 5.08 7.16
C GLU A 58 3.97 6.52 6.79
N GLN A 59 3.34 7.25 7.71
CA GLN A 59 3.03 8.67 7.55
C GLN A 59 3.61 9.44 8.74
N ALA A 60 4.51 10.36 8.45
CA ALA A 60 5.13 11.25 9.44
C ALA A 60 5.01 12.69 8.96
N GLY A 61 4.10 13.45 9.58
CA GLY A 61 3.73 14.79 9.12
C GLY A 61 3.26 14.76 7.66
N ASP A 62 3.94 15.53 6.81
CA ASP A 62 3.71 15.58 5.37
C ASP A 62 4.43 14.49 4.57
N THR A 63 5.18 13.59 5.21
CA THR A 63 5.93 12.55 4.52
C THR A 63 5.13 11.24 4.47
N LEU A 64 5.00 10.66 3.28
CA LEU A 64 4.50 9.31 3.06
C LEU A 64 5.67 8.42 2.63
N THR A 65 5.95 7.37 3.40
CA THR A 65 7.02 6.40 3.11
C THR A 65 6.38 5.05 2.84
N PRO A 66 6.15 4.68 1.57
CA PRO A 66 5.68 3.33 1.28
C PRO A 66 6.79 2.32 1.59
N ILE A 67 6.38 1.18 2.14
CA ILE A 67 7.29 0.16 2.66
C ILE A 67 7.48 -0.96 1.65
N THR A 68 6.39 -1.42 1.03
CA THR A 68 6.40 -2.49 0.02
C THR A 68 5.12 -2.42 -0.81
N ILE A 69 5.04 -3.20 -1.89
CA ILE A 69 3.85 -3.32 -2.72
C ILE A 69 3.56 -4.78 -3.05
N HIS A 70 2.34 -5.26 -2.78
CA HIS A 70 1.94 -6.62 -3.12
C HIS A 70 0.69 -6.60 -4.00
N ALA A 71 0.63 -7.47 -5.01
CA ALA A 71 -0.65 -7.81 -5.60
C ALA A 71 -1.53 -8.47 -4.54
N THR A 72 -2.81 -8.14 -4.53
CA THR A 72 -3.80 -8.72 -3.64
C THR A 72 -5.11 -8.97 -4.37
N THR A 73 -6.09 -9.56 -3.68
CA THR A 73 -7.44 -9.79 -4.20
C THR A 73 -8.46 -9.19 -3.26
N ARG A 74 -9.66 -8.91 -3.78
CA ARG A 74 -10.80 -8.47 -2.93
C ARG A 74 -11.10 -9.46 -1.81
N GLN A 75 -10.99 -10.76 -2.09
CA GLN A 75 -11.16 -11.81 -1.09
C GLN A 75 -10.12 -11.70 0.03
N GLN A 76 -8.84 -11.48 -0.30
CA GLN A 76 -7.78 -11.33 0.69
C GLN A 76 -7.95 -10.06 1.54
N THR A 77 -8.31 -8.94 0.93
CA THR A 77 -8.59 -7.69 1.67
C THR A 77 -9.79 -7.89 2.61
N ASN A 78 -10.90 -8.41 2.10
CA ASN A 78 -12.12 -8.62 2.89
C ASN A 78 -11.91 -9.62 4.04
N LEU A 79 -11.11 -10.66 3.83
CA LEU A 79 -10.74 -11.59 4.89
C LEU A 79 -9.99 -10.86 6.01
N ARG A 80 -9.02 -9.99 5.68
CA ARG A 80 -8.24 -9.23 6.67
C ARG A 80 -9.12 -8.27 7.46
N VAL A 81 -10.11 -7.65 6.82
CA VAL A 81 -11.10 -6.82 7.51
C VAL A 81 -11.96 -7.67 8.44
N ARG A 82 -12.50 -8.79 7.94
CA ARG A 82 -13.38 -9.69 8.70
C ARG A 82 -12.72 -10.24 9.96
N VAL A 83 -11.44 -10.59 9.91
CA VAL A 83 -10.69 -11.10 11.08
C VAL A 83 -10.14 -9.99 11.98
N GLY A 84 -10.49 -8.72 11.72
CA GLY A 84 -10.07 -7.57 12.53
C GLY A 84 -8.60 -7.17 12.36
N ARG A 85 -7.89 -7.76 11.40
CA ARG A 85 -6.51 -7.38 11.08
C ARG A 85 -6.46 -6.01 10.41
N TYR A 86 -7.38 -5.75 9.49
CA TYR A 86 -7.54 -4.45 8.84
C TYR A 86 -8.68 -3.69 9.50
N GLN A 87 -8.34 -2.56 10.10
CA GLN A 87 -9.30 -1.62 10.67
C GLN A 87 -9.40 -0.40 9.75
N PRO A 88 -10.60 0.08 9.43
CA PRO A 88 -10.78 1.29 8.61
C PRO A 88 -10.21 2.52 9.31
#